data_AF-A0A4V0HYD3-F1
#
_entry.id   AF-A0A4V0HYD3-F1
#
_cell.length_a   1.000
_cell.length_b   1.000
_cell.length_c   1.000
_cell.angle_alpha   90.00
_cell.angle_beta   90.00
_cell.angle_gamma   90.00
#
_symmetry.space_group_name_H-M   'P 1'
#
loop_
_entity.id
_entity.type
_entity.pdbx_description
1 polymer ?
#
loop_
_entity_poly.entity_id
_entity_poly.type
_entity_poly.pdbx_seq_one_letter_code
_entity_poly.pdbx_strand_id
1 'polypeptide(L)'
;MKSNPKVAPSVPKKRTPKAPAAPAQVATPKTETEAPPPGLDESRHAAAQRAAQGGEVLRHNVFAAFMATSLALDKFFDANAYRVYLAGVMRDLGDPKDPIERMLIEQLCLAHFRVGQLHGAAGQANGLEGTKLLNSVAARMLGEMRRTALSLKAYRTTATPTNHQKDQLKLFKAAQ
;
A
#
# COMPACT_ATOMS: atom_id res chain seq x y z
N MET A 1 22.29 39.54 7.60
CA MET A 1 20.90 39.91 7.27
C MET A 1 20.70 39.66 5.78
N LYS A 2 20.03 38.56 5.40
CA LYS A 2 19.68 38.27 4.00
C LYS A 2 18.15 38.29 3.88
N SER A 3 17.65 39.22 3.09
CA SER A 3 16.23 39.48 2.86
C SER A 3 15.59 38.35 2.04
N ASN A 4 14.46 37.84 2.51
CA ASN A 4 13.67 36.84 1.82
C ASN A 4 12.56 37.54 1.00
N PRO A 5 12.38 37.25 -0.30
CA PRO A 5 11.33 37.89 -1.09
C PRO A 5 9.94 37.31 -0.78
N LYS A 6 9.00 38.24 -0.60
CA LYS A 6 7.58 38.03 -0.28
C LYS A 6 6.84 37.51 -1.51
N VAL A 7 6.42 36.24 -1.48
CA VAL A 7 5.57 35.64 -2.53
C VAL A 7 4.11 36.05 -2.29
N ALA A 8 3.49 36.64 -3.31
CA ALA A 8 2.10 37.09 -3.29
C ALA A 8 1.10 35.93 -3.48
N PRO A 9 -0.10 35.99 -2.88
CA PRO A 9 -1.13 34.98 -3.06
C PRO A 9 -1.88 35.16 -4.38
N SER A 10 -1.88 34.11 -5.21
CA SER A 10 -2.66 34.02 -6.44
C SER A 10 -4.15 33.74 -6.14
N VAL A 11 -5.02 34.63 -6.60
CA VAL A 11 -6.49 34.55 -6.47
C VAL A 11 -7.06 33.47 -7.40
N PRO A 12 -7.95 32.57 -6.93
CA PRO A 12 -8.61 31.59 -7.79
C PRO A 12 -9.72 32.23 -8.64
N LYS A 13 -9.63 32.01 -9.95
CA LYS A 13 -10.53 32.53 -11.00
C LYS A 13 -11.87 31.78 -10.97
N LYS A 14 -12.97 32.47 -10.60
CA LYS A 14 -14.35 31.98 -10.66
C LYS A 14 -14.69 31.52 -12.09
N ARG A 15 -15.04 30.24 -12.25
CA ARG A 15 -15.67 29.70 -13.47
C ARG A 15 -17.18 29.94 -13.39
N THR A 16 -17.72 30.61 -14.39
CA THR A 16 -19.16 30.79 -14.62
C THR A 16 -19.79 29.51 -15.17
N PRO A 17 -21.03 29.15 -14.77
CA PRO A 17 -21.79 28.04 -15.37
C PRO A 17 -22.39 28.46 -16.71
N LYS A 18 -22.15 27.66 -17.75
CA LYS A 18 -22.75 27.81 -19.10
C LYS A 18 -24.10 27.07 -19.11
N ALA A 19 -25.15 27.79 -19.51
CA ALA A 19 -26.52 27.31 -19.60
C ALA A 19 -26.72 26.20 -20.66
N PRO A 20 -27.77 25.37 -20.54
CA PRO A 20 -28.01 24.21 -21.38
C PRO A 20 -28.65 24.59 -22.72
N ALA A 21 -28.07 24.11 -23.81
CA ALA A 21 -28.63 24.20 -25.16
C ALA A 21 -29.58 23.01 -25.42
N ALA A 22 -30.66 23.32 -26.14
CA ALA A 22 -31.78 22.47 -26.49
C ALA A 22 -31.40 21.15 -27.23
N PRO A 23 -32.26 20.12 -27.16
CA PRO A 23 -32.01 18.80 -27.73
C PRO A 23 -32.17 18.80 -29.26
N ALA A 24 -31.06 18.59 -29.97
CA ALA A 24 -31.10 18.20 -31.37
C ALA A 24 -31.43 16.71 -31.47
N GLN A 25 -32.54 16.38 -32.12
CA GLN A 25 -32.93 15.02 -32.50
C GLN A 25 -31.87 14.46 -33.47
N VAL A 26 -31.02 13.57 -32.96
CA VAL A 26 -30.11 12.77 -33.78
C VAL A 26 -30.89 11.54 -34.25
N ALA A 27 -31.01 11.42 -35.56
CA ALA A 27 -31.58 10.26 -36.24
C ALA A 27 -30.90 8.98 -35.76
N THR A 28 -31.71 8.01 -35.35
CA THR A 28 -31.31 6.68 -34.93
C THR A 28 -30.67 5.92 -36.11
N PRO A 29 -29.38 5.55 -36.03
CA PRO A 29 -28.82 4.55 -36.92
C PRO A 29 -29.52 3.22 -36.61
N LYS A 30 -30.02 2.54 -37.65
CA LYS A 30 -30.48 1.16 -37.53
C LYS A 30 -29.32 0.31 -37.02
N THR A 31 -29.38 -0.06 -35.75
CA THR A 31 -28.49 -1.04 -35.14
C THR A 31 -28.84 -2.41 -35.70
N GLU A 32 -28.18 -2.77 -36.79
CA GLU A 32 -28.04 -4.16 -37.22
C GLU A 32 -27.44 -4.91 -36.02
N THR A 33 -28.25 -5.80 -35.44
CA THR A 33 -27.85 -6.60 -34.27
C THR A 33 -26.98 -7.73 -34.80
N GLU A 34 -25.74 -7.41 -35.12
CA GLU A 34 -24.70 -8.39 -35.40
C GLU A 34 -24.46 -9.15 -34.09
N ALA A 35 -24.81 -10.45 -34.08
CA ALA A 35 -24.59 -11.30 -32.92
C ALA A 35 -23.10 -11.26 -32.57
N PRO A 36 -22.73 -11.06 -31.29
CA PRO A 36 -21.32 -10.99 -30.91
C PRO A 36 -20.61 -12.28 -31.36
N PRO A 37 -19.41 -12.17 -31.96
CA PRO A 37 -18.68 -13.34 -32.46
C PRO A 37 -18.52 -14.38 -31.33
N PRO A 38 -18.96 -15.63 -31.54
CA PRO A 38 -18.85 -16.69 -30.53
C PRO A 38 -17.37 -16.90 -30.16
N GLY A 39 -17.00 -16.68 -28.90
CA GLY A 39 -15.66 -16.96 -28.36
C GLY A 39 -14.84 -15.75 -27.87
N LEU A 40 -15.24 -14.52 -28.19
CA LEU A 40 -14.58 -13.32 -27.66
C LEU A 40 -14.91 -13.08 -26.18
N ASP A 41 -16.08 -13.54 -25.72
CA ASP A 41 -16.49 -13.40 -24.33
C ASP A 41 -15.81 -14.42 -23.41
N GLU A 42 -15.73 -15.70 -23.81
CA GLU A 42 -15.06 -16.75 -23.01
C GLU A 42 -13.57 -16.46 -22.81
N SER A 43 -12.86 -16.04 -23.85
CA SER A 43 -11.44 -15.70 -23.77
C SER A 43 -11.17 -14.49 -22.86
N ARG A 44 -12.04 -13.47 -22.90
CA ARG A 44 -12.00 -12.32 -21.98
C ARG A 44 -12.28 -12.72 -20.55
N HIS A 45 -13.28 -13.57 -20.31
CA HIS A 45 -13.58 -14.09 -18.98
C HIS A 45 -12.42 -14.91 -18.42
N ALA A 46 -11.82 -15.80 -19.21
CA ALA A 46 -10.65 -16.57 -18.81
C ALA A 46 -9.42 -15.69 -18.52
N ALA A 47 -9.21 -14.62 -19.30
CA ALA A 47 -8.16 -13.66 -19.04
C ALA A 47 -8.39 -12.88 -17.73
N ALA A 48 -9.63 -12.43 -17.48
CA ALA A 48 -10.00 -11.73 -16.26
C ALA A 48 -9.82 -12.62 -15.01
N GLN A 49 -10.21 -13.90 -15.09
CA GLN A 49 -10.02 -14.86 -14.00
C GLN A 49 -8.53 -15.08 -13.68
N ARG A 50 -7.69 -15.25 -14.70
CA ARG A 50 -6.23 -15.37 -14.51
C ARG A 50 -5.62 -14.12 -13.89
N ALA A 51 -6.04 -12.94 -14.32
CA ALA A 51 -5.58 -11.68 -13.74
C ALA A 51 -5.99 -11.54 -12.26
N ALA A 52 -7.23 -11.89 -11.92
CA ALA A 52 -7.71 -11.89 -10.54
C ALA A 52 -6.92 -12.87 -9.67
N GLN A 53 -6.70 -14.10 -10.15
CA GLN A 53 -5.89 -15.10 -9.45
C GLN A 53 -4.44 -14.62 -9.25
N GLY A 54 -3.84 -13.98 -10.26
CA GLY A 54 -2.51 -13.39 -10.15
C GLY A 54 -2.43 -12.29 -9.09
N GLY A 55 -3.47 -11.45 -8.99
CA GLY A 55 -3.60 -10.43 -7.95
C GLY A 55 -3.62 -11.03 -6.53
N GLU A 56 -4.39 -12.09 -6.33
CA GLU A 56 -4.44 -12.77 -5.02
C GLU A 56 -3.12 -13.45 -4.66
N VAL A 57 -2.43 -14.06 -5.62
CA VAL A 57 -1.09 -14.63 -5.40
C VAL A 57 -0.11 -13.54 -4.97
N LEU A 58 -0.10 -12.39 -5.65
CA LEU A 58 0.75 -11.27 -5.28
C LEU A 58 0.43 -10.76 -3.87
N ARG A 59 -0.86 -10.55 -3.57
CA ARG A 59 -1.33 -10.06 -2.28
C ARG A 59 -0.86 -10.95 -1.11
N HIS A 60 -0.88 -12.27 -1.29
CA HIS A 60 -0.62 -13.19 -0.19
C HIS A 60 0.81 -13.73 -0.12
N ASN A 61 1.57 -13.70 -1.22
CA ASN A 61 2.86 -14.41 -1.27
C ASN A 61 4.06 -13.50 -1.53
N VAL A 62 3.87 -12.29 -2.07
CA VAL A 62 5.01 -11.45 -2.47
C VAL A 62 5.88 -11.06 -1.28
N PHE A 63 5.27 -10.70 -0.15
CA PHE A 63 6.00 -10.32 1.06
C PHE A 63 6.72 -11.50 1.71
N ALA A 64 6.08 -12.68 1.75
CA ALA A 64 6.72 -13.89 2.24
C ALA A 64 7.96 -14.26 1.40
N ALA A 65 7.87 -14.12 0.07
CA ALA A 65 9.00 -14.32 -0.83
C ALA A 65 10.13 -13.28 -0.59
N PHE A 66 9.79 -12.00 -0.43
CA PHE A 66 10.78 -10.98 -0.09
C PHE A 66 11.45 -11.23 1.27
N MET A 67 10.72 -11.72 2.26
CA MET A 67 11.26 -12.08 3.56
C MET A 67 12.21 -13.28 3.45
N ALA A 68 11.86 -14.31 2.68
CA ALA A 68 12.73 -15.46 2.41
C ALA A 68 14.06 -15.04 1.77
N THR A 69 13.99 -14.20 0.72
CA THR A 69 15.21 -13.67 0.06
C THR A 69 16.05 -12.76 0.96
N SER A 70 15.47 -12.20 2.02
CA SER A 70 16.18 -11.27 2.91
C SER A 70 17.13 -12.00 3.86
N LEU A 71 16.84 -13.22 4.30
CA LEU A 71 17.72 -13.93 5.24
C LEU A 71 18.70 -14.90 4.55
N ALA A 72 18.47 -15.27 3.28
CA ALA A 72 19.24 -16.32 2.59
C ALA A 72 19.33 -17.62 3.41
N LEU A 73 18.22 -17.97 4.06
CA LEU A 73 18.04 -19.20 4.86
C LEU A 73 17.18 -20.23 4.11
N ASP A 74 17.21 -20.21 2.78
CA ASP A 74 16.46 -21.11 1.90
C ASP A 74 16.76 -22.59 2.16
N LYS A 75 17.92 -22.91 2.75
CA LYS A 75 18.28 -24.26 3.19
C LYS A 75 17.52 -24.73 4.43
N PHE A 76 16.97 -23.82 5.23
CA PHE A 76 16.34 -24.11 6.51
C PHE A 76 14.83 -23.85 6.49
N PHE A 77 14.39 -22.86 5.71
CA PHE A 77 13.00 -22.43 5.67
C PHE A 77 12.54 -22.22 4.23
N ASP A 78 11.38 -22.76 3.89
CA ASP A 78 10.72 -22.49 2.63
C ASP A 78 9.93 -21.18 2.67
N ALA A 79 9.47 -20.70 1.52
CA ALA A 79 8.63 -19.50 1.44
C ALA A 79 7.33 -19.61 2.25
N ASN A 80 6.83 -20.83 2.48
CA ASN A 80 5.62 -21.08 3.24
C ASN A 80 5.82 -20.80 4.74
N ALA A 81 6.99 -21.10 5.30
CA ALA A 81 7.32 -20.74 6.68
C ALA A 81 7.24 -19.23 6.94
N TYR A 82 7.71 -18.41 6.00
CA TYR A 82 7.60 -16.95 6.08
C TYR A 82 6.15 -16.45 5.99
N ARG A 83 5.31 -17.13 5.21
CA ARG A 83 3.87 -16.85 5.15
C ARG A 83 3.18 -17.17 6.48
N VAL A 84 3.51 -18.30 7.09
CA VAL A 84 2.99 -18.69 8.42
C VAL A 84 3.46 -17.71 9.49
N TYR A 85 4.73 -17.29 9.45
CA TYR A 85 5.26 -16.25 10.34
C TYR A 85 4.46 -14.94 10.22
N LEU A 86 4.27 -14.44 9.00
CA LEU A 86 3.53 -13.20 8.77
C LEU A 86 2.07 -13.32 9.23
N ALA A 87 1.42 -14.46 8.97
CA ALA A 87 0.07 -14.73 9.47
C ALA A 87 0.00 -14.76 11.00
N GLY A 88 1.02 -15.30 11.67
CA GLY A 88 1.19 -15.24 13.13
C GLY A 88 1.26 -13.80 13.63
N VAL A 89 2.15 -12.99 13.05
CA VAL A 89 2.29 -11.56 13.40
C VAL A 89 0.97 -10.80 13.21
N MET A 90 0.26 -11.03 12.11
CA MET A 90 -1.04 -10.41 11.87
C MET A 90 -2.06 -10.80 12.95
N ARG A 91 -2.09 -12.07 13.36
CA ARG A 91 -2.98 -12.56 14.44
C ARG A 91 -2.65 -11.90 15.78
N ASP A 92 -1.37 -11.82 16.13
CA ASP A 92 -0.91 -11.22 17.39
C ASP A 92 -1.21 -9.71 17.45
N LEU A 93 -1.35 -9.07 16.29
CA LEU A 93 -1.76 -7.67 16.15
C LEU A 93 -3.28 -7.48 15.98
N GLY A 94 -4.09 -8.51 16.20
CA GLY A 94 -5.56 -8.45 16.17
C GLY A 94 -6.19 -8.64 14.78
N ASP A 95 -5.44 -9.20 13.83
CA ASP A 95 -5.84 -9.42 12.43
C ASP A 95 -6.43 -8.16 11.75
N PRO A 96 -5.60 -7.12 11.55
CA PRO A 96 -6.05 -5.85 11.02
C PRO A 96 -6.70 -6.02 9.65
N LYS A 97 -7.88 -5.41 9.46
CA LYS A 97 -8.67 -5.53 8.23
C LYS A 97 -8.38 -4.41 7.23
N ASP A 98 -7.85 -3.29 7.71
CA ASP A 98 -7.45 -2.18 6.87
C ASP A 98 -6.22 -2.58 6.04
N PRO A 99 -6.28 -2.51 4.70
CA PRO A 99 -5.16 -2.89 3.84
C PRO A 99 -3.92 -2.01 4.07
N ILE A 100 -4.08 -0.73 4.39
CA ILE A 100 -2.94 0.17 4.64
C ILE A 100 -2.23 -0.23 5.93
N GLU A 101 -3.00 -0.56 6.97
CA GLU A 101 -2.44 -1.05 8.22
C GLU A 101 -1.65 -2.35 8.01
N ARG A 102 -2.21 -3.30 7.26
CA ARG A 102 -1.53 -4.56 6.91
C ARG A 102 -0.23 -4.30 6.15
N MET A 103 -0.25 -3.41 5.14
CA MET A 103 0.95 -3.06 4.38
C MET A 103 2.04 -2.44 5.27
N LEU A 104 1.69 -1.59 6.23
CA LEU A 104 2.66 -1.01 7.18
C LEU A 104 3.28 -2.09 8.07
N ILE A 105 2.49 -3.06 8.53
CA ILE A 105 2.97 -4.20 9.33
C ILE A 105 3.90 -5.08 8.50
N GLU A 106 3.52 -5.40 7.27
CA GLU A 106 4.34 -6.18 6.32
C GLU A 106 5.70 -5.51 6.07
N GLN A 107 5.72 -4.19 5.87
CA GLN A 107 6.95 -3.41 5.74
C GLN A 107 7.82 -3.45 6.99
N LEU A 108 7.23 -3.39 8.19
CA LEU A 108 7.96 -3.53 9.45
C LEU A 108 8.62 -4.91 9.58
N CYS A 109 7.89 -5.98 9.25
CA CYS A 109 8.43 -7.34 9.25
C CYS A 109 9.60 -7.50 8.25
N LEU A 110 9.45 -6.97 7.04
CA LEU A 110 10.52 -7.02 6.03
C LEU A 110 11.75 -6.21 6.47
N ALA A 111 11.55 -5.01 7.02
CA ALA A 111 12.63 -4.18 7.55
C ALA A 111 13.39 -4.88 8.69
N HIS A 112 12.67 -5.58 9.58
CA HIS A 112 13.27 -6.36 10.66
C HIS A 112 14.25 -7.42 10.13
N PHE A 113 13.86 -8.20 9.12
CA PHE A 113 14.75 -9.19 8.52
C PHE A 113 15.90 -8.58 7.75
N ARG A 114 15.69 -7.46 7.03
CA ARG A 114 16.80 -6.76 6.35
C ARG A 114 17.81 -6.21 7.32
N VAL A 115 17.40 -5.72 8.48
CA VAL A 115 18.33 -5.31 9.55
C VAL A 115 19.16 -6.50 10.04
N GLY A 116 18.53 -7.65 10.29
CA GLY A 116 19.23 -8.88 10.66
C GLY A 116 20.27 -9.31 9.61
N GLN A 117 19.87 -9.28 8.33
CA GLN A 117 20.77 -9.56 7.20
C GLN A 117 21.97 -8.61 7.16
N LEU A 118 21.74 -7.31 7.31
CA LEU A 118 22.80 -6.30 7.27
C LEU A 118 23.80 -6.48 8.42
N HIS A 119 23.33 -6.82 9.62
CA HIS A 119 24.21 -7.14 10.74
C HIS A 119 25.01 -8.42 10.52
N GLY A 120 24.37 -9.47 10.01
CA GLY A 120 25.06 -10.70 9.62
C GLY A 120 26.15 -10.43 8.57
N ALA A 121 25.81 -9.68 7.52
CA ALA A 121 26.76 -9.28 6.49
C ALA A 121 27.90 -8.42 7.03
N ALA A 122 27.63 -7.52 7.98
CA ALA A 122 28.66 -6.68 8.61
C ALA A 122 29.69 -7.52 9.39
N GLY A 123 29.23 -8.60 10.04
CA GLY A 123 30.10 -9.56 10.75
C GLY A 123 30.94 -10.44 9.83
N GLN A 124 30.53 -10.60 8.57
CA GLN A 124 31.26 -11.36 7.54
C GLN A 124 32.05 -10.46 6.57
N ALA A 125 32.02 -9.14 6.75
CA ALA A 125 32.65 -8.22 5.84
C ALA A 125 34.18 -8.23 5.97
N ASN A 126 34.87 -8.27 4.83
CA ASN A 126 36.32 -8.18 4.80
C ASN A 126 36.76 -6.71 4.95
N GLY A 127 37.46 -6.43 6.05
CA GLY A 127 38.04 -5.12 6.30
C GLY A 127 37.08 -4.13 6.98
N LEU A 128 37.70 -3.18 7.68
CA LEU A 128 37.01 -2.24 8.56
C LEU A 128 35.99 -1.35 7.83
N GLU A 129 36.28 -0.96 6.58
CA GLU A 129 35.42 -0.08 5.79
C GLU A 129 34.10 -0.75 5.39
N GLY A 130 34.14 -2.05 5.03
CA GLY A 130 32.93 -2.83 4.74
C GLY A 130 32.03 -2.96 5.97
N THR A 131 32.62 -3.30 7.12
CA THR A 131 31.89 -3.38 8.40
C THR A 131 31.27 -2.04 8.79
N LYS A 132 32.02 -0.92 8.67
CA LYS A 132 31.50 0.43 8.96
C LYS A 132 30.32 0.79 8.07
N LEU A 133 30.45 0.55 6.76
CA LEU A 133 29.40 0.86 5.79
C LEU A 133 28.11 0.08 6.08
N LEU A 134 28.21 -1.23 6.27
CA LEU A 134 27.05 -2.08 6.53
C LEU A 134 26.36 -1.74 7.86
N ASN A 135 27.14 -1.47 8.93
CA ASN A 135 26.58 -1.01 10.20
C ASN A 135 25.89 0.36 10.08
N SER A 136 26.44 1.28 9.28
CA SER A 136 25.81 2.57 9.00
C SER A 136 24.46 2.41 8.26
N VAL A 137 24.39 1.51 7.28
CA VAL A 137 23.14 1.19 6.58
C VAL A 137 22.13 0.54 7.53
N ALA A 138 22.55 -0.42 8.36
CA ALA A 138 21.70 -1.06 9.36
C ALA A 138 21.13 -0.04 10.35
N ALA A 139 21.94 0.89 10.85
CA ALA A 139 21.52 1.95 11.76
C ALA A 139 20.47 2.88 11.11
N ARG A 140 20.64 3.25 9.83
CA ARG A 140 19.65 4.05 9.08
C ARG A 140 18.33 3.29 8.90
N MET A 141 18.41 2.01 8.53
CA MET A 141 17.23 1.15 8.37
C MET A 141 16.46 1.00 9.68
N LEU A 142 17.14 0.82 10.82
CA LEU A 142 16.52 0.83 12.15
C LEU A 142 15.81 2.15 12.45
N GLY A 143 16.38 3.27 12.02
CA GLY A 143 15.75 4.59 12.12
C GLY A 143 14.44 4.67 11.32
N GLU A 144 14.42 4.19 10.07
CA GLU A 144 13.20 4.09 9.26
C GLU A 144 12.16 3.16 9.90
N MET A 145 12.58 1.98 10.38
CA MET A 145 11.67 1.03 11.05
C MET A 145 10.96 1.67 12.25
N ARG A 146 11.69 2.44 13.08
CA ARG A 146 11.09 3.18 14.21
C ARG A 146 10.10 4.25 13.74
N ARG A 147 10.42 4.98 12.67
CA ARG A 147 9.47 5.95 12.07
C ARG A 147 8.21 5.27 11.57
N THR A 148 8.32 4.17 10.84
CA THR A 148 7.16 3.39 10.36
C THR A 148 6.31 2.87 11.53
N ALA A 149 6.94 2.42 12.62
CA ALA A 149 6.21 1.98 13.82
C ALA A 149 5.44 3.14 14.48
N LEU A 150 6.03 4.33 14.55
CA LEU A 150 5.34 5.53 15.03
C LEU A 150 4.20 5.94 14.09
N SER A 151 4.41 5.88 12.78
CA SER A 151 3.37 6.13 11.77
C SER A 151 2.22 5.13 11.89
N LEU A 152 2.50 3.85 12.14
CA LEU A 152 1.47 2.83 12.38
C LEU A 152 0.67 3.13 13.67
N LYS A 153 1.36 3.53 14.74
CA LYS A 153 0.68 3.96 15.98
C LYS A 153 -0.23 5.17 15.71
N ALA A 154 0.28 6.19 15.02
CA ALA A 154 -0.50 7.37 14.65
C ALA A 154 -1.70 6.99 13.77
N TYR A 155 -1.49 6.12 12.78
CA TYR A 155 -2.55 5.59 11.91
C TYR A 155 -3.66 4.95 12.72
N ARG A 156 -3.35 4.05 13.66
CA ARG A 156 -4.37 3.42 14.52
C ARG A 156 -5.17 4.42 15.33
N THR A 157 -4.52 5.49 15.82
CA THR A 157 -5.20 6.54 16.60
C THR A 157 -6.09 7.45 15.76
N THR A 158 -5.78 7.66 14.48
CA THR A 158 -6.52 8.59 13.60
C THR A 158 -7.49 7.90 12.64
N ALA A 159 -7.16 6.71 12.18
CA ALA A 159 -7.92 5.92 11.21
C ALA A 159 -9.09 5.16 11.83
N THR A 160 -9.20 5.14 13.17
CA THR A 160 -10.45 4.74 13.82
C THR A 160 -11.38 5.96 13.81
N PRO A 161 -12.38 6.09 12.91
CA PRO A 161 -13.51 6.95 13.19
C PRO A 161 -14.15 6.37 14.43
N THR A 162 -13.84 6.92 15.60
CA THR A 162 -14.56 6.63 16.82
C THR A 162 -16.05 6.78 16.51
N ASN A 163 -16.90 5.89 17.02
CA ASN A 163 -18.36 6.06 16.91
C ASN A 163 -18.79 7.51 17.26
N HIS A 164 -18.00 8.21 18.09
CA HIS A 164 -18.08 9.65 18.32
C HIS A 164 -18.15 10.54 17.07
N GLN A 165 -17.40 10.29 16.00
CA GLN A 165 -17.53 11.10 14.77
C GLN A 165 -18.86 10.83 14.07
N LYS A 166 -19.33 9.58 14.05
CA LYS A 166 -20.68 9.25 13.53
C LYS A 166 -21.78 9.86 14.39
N ASP A 167 -21.61 9.88 15.72
CA ASP A 167 -22.58 10.45 16.64
C ASP A 167 -22.58 11.99 16.60
N GLN A 168 -21.41 12.62 16.43
CA GLN A 168 -21.33 14.06 16.15
C GLN A 168 -21.96 14.42 14.80
N LEU A 169 -21.75 13.62 13.76
CA LEU A 169 -22.41 13.79 12.45
C LEU A 169 -23.93 13.61 12.55
N LYS A 170 -24.43 12.70 13.40
CA LYS A 170 -25.86 12.54 13.69
C LYS A 170 -26.42 13.74 14.46
N LEU A 171 -25.70 14.25 15.46
CA LEU A 171 -26.07 15.44 16.22
C LEU A 171 -26.17 16.68 15.33
N PHE A 172 -25.20 16.88 14.43
CA PHE A 172 -25.22 18.00 13.47
C PHE A 172 -26.36 17.88 12.44
N LYS A 173 -26.69 16.66 12.00
CA LYS A 173 -27.83 16.42 11.09
C LYS A 173 -29.19 16.55 11.77
N ALA A 174 -29.29 16.31 13.07
CA ALA A 174 -30.54 16.46 13.82
C ALA A 174 -30.85 17.93 14.21
N ALA A 175 -29.88 18.84 14.04
CA ALA A 175 -30.00 20.26 14.38
C ALA A 175 -30.29 21.18 13.16
N GLN A 176 -30.48 20.61 11.96
CA GLN A 176 -30.91 21.30 10.74
C GLN A 176 -32.33 20.88 10.38
#